data_AF-A0AAU3E5P3-F1
#
_entry.id   AF-A0AAU3E5P3-F1
#
_cell.length_a   1.000
_cell.length_b   1.000
_cell.length_c   1.000
_cell.angle_alpha   90.00
_cell.angle_beta   90.00
_cell.angle_gamma   90.00
#
_symmetry.space_group_name_H-M   'P 1'
#
loop_
_entity.id
_entity.type
_entity.pdbx_description
1 polymer ?
#
loop_
_entity_poly.entity_id
_entity_poly.type
_entity_poly.pdbx_seq_one_letter_code
_entity_poly.pdbx_strand_id
1 'polypeptide(L)'
;MTPSAASPAGICASWTALSPCINHAADHFWGLLADRRMTLLPEREAPLFLATLGSLIAGDDDHAGRTALLAAFAPTYRHLGLQPYHHEVLVDALTATVARFAPAPWTPAMAERWSRHGHHALNLTHRATGRLTAGPAWTAAEIIDRHQAADTITILTLRPRHRVRFEAGQAVPVTTSRRPGVWRWYSPANTPRPDGTIELHIRAITSGPVSPLLAQHATVGERVWLGPPYHAGLTLDPSDHGDLLLAAGGTGLAPLRALVEHLATTGIRRRSPSSSAPAPSTTSTTASPSTHSRRPTRTGWPSDPPSPKTRSSTRPPGPTC
;
A
#
# COMPACT_ATOMS: atom_id res chain seq x y z
N MET A 1 -3.70 41.37 7.90
CA MET A 1 -3.84 39.96 8.33
C MET A 1 -2.86 39.13 7.53
N THR A 2 -1.73 38.78 8.14
CA THR A 2 -0.74 37.83 7.59
C THR A 2 -1.37 36.43 7.57
N PRO A 3 -1.44 35.73 6.42
CA PRO A 3 -1.93 34.37 6.40
C PRO A 3 -0.91 33.47 7.12
N SER A 4 -1.42 32.70 8.08
CA SER A 4 -0.68 31.73 8.90
C SER A 4 0.16 30.77 8.05
N ALA A 5 1.44 30.61 8.43
CA ALA A 5 2.48 29.90 7.71
C ALA A 5 2.42 28.36 7.80
N ALA A 6 1.26 27.75 8.06
CA ALA A 6 1.17 26.34 8.45
C ALA A 6 0.04 25.55 7.78
N SER A 7 -0.20 25.72 6.48
CA SER A 7 -1.15 24.83 5.78
C SER A 7 -0.43 23.71 5.02
N PRO A 8 -0.59 22.42 5.37
CA PRO A 8 -0.13 21.28 4.58
C PRO A 8 -0.71 21.25 3.16
N ALA A 9 -1.75 22.07 2.90
CA ALA A 9 -2.34 22.25 1.58
C ALA A 9 -1.32 22.63 0.48
N GLY A 10 -0.22 23.33 0.81
CA GLY A 10 0.77 23.77 -0.17
C GLY A 10 1.56 22.63 -0.82
N ILE A 11 1.99 21.63 -0.04
CA ILE A 11 2.75 20.47 -0.55
C ILE A 11 1.82 19.57 -1.36
N CYS A 12 0.65 19.23 -0.80
CA CYS A 12 -0.31 18.37 -1.48
C CYS A 12 -0.80 18.99 -2.79
N ALA A 13 -1.10 20.30 -2.82
CA ALA A 13 -1.54 20.99 -4.02
C ALA A 13 -0.45 21.05 -5.09
N SER A 14 0.79 21.40 -4.73
CA SER A 14 1.91 21.45 -5.68
C SER A 14 2.22 20.07 -6.26
N TRP A 15 2.17 19.02 -5.45
CA TRP A 15 2.34 17.64 -5.92
C TRP A 15 1.20 17.16 -6.82
N THR A 16 -0.05 17.47 -6.45
CA THR A 16 -1.24 17.11 -7.23
C THR A 16 -1.20 17.76 -8.61
N ALA A 17 -0.71 19.00 -8.70
CA ALA A 17 -0.60 19.70 -9.97
C ALA A 17 0.55 19.18 -10.86
N LEU A 18 1.63 18.66 -10.26
CA LEU A 18 2.75 18.02 -10.99
C LEU A 18 2.41 16.60 -11.46
N SER A 19 1.62 15.85 -10.69
CA SER A 19 1.37 14.42 -10.94
C SER A 19 0.92 14.07 -12.37
N PRO A 20 0.09 14.86 -13.07
CA PRO A 20 -0.28 14.59 -14.47
C PRO A 20 0.89 14.68 -15.47
N CYS A 21 1.94 15.43 -15.17
CA CYS A 21 3.12 15.60 -16.04
C CYS A 21 4.37 14.86 -15.51
N ILE A 22 4.16 13.81 -14.70
CA ILE A 22 5.23 13.09 -13.98
C ILE A 22 6.39 12.61 -14.87
N ASN A 23 6.13 12.22 -16.12
CA ASN A 23 7.19 11.78 -17.03
C ASN A 23 8.12 12.95 -17.42
N HIS A 24 7.57 14.07 -17.88
CA HIS A 24 8.39 15.26 -18.18
C HIS A 24 9.08 15.84 -16.92
N ALA A 25 8.39 15.79 -15.78
CA ALA A 25 8.99 16.20 -14.50
C ALA A 25 10.15 15.28 -14.12
N ALA A 26 10.04 13.98 -14.39
CA ALA A 26 11.10 13.01 -14.14
C ALA A 26 12.31 13.20 -15.04
N ASP A 27 12.11 13.57 -16.32
CA ASP A 27 13.21 13.90 -17.23
C ASP A 27 14.02 15.10 -16.70
N HIS A 28 13.32 16.15 -16.25
CA HIS A 28 13.95 17.32 -15.62
C HIS A 28 14.66 16.96 -14.30
N PHE A 29 13.99 16.18 -13.43
CA PHE A 29 14.58 15.69 -12.18
C PHE A 29 15.86 14.89 -12.44
N TRP A 30 15.83 13.97 -13.40
CA TRP A 30 16.98 13.14 -13.73
C TRP A 30 18.12 13.97 -14.33
N GLY A 31 17.82 14.93 -15.22
CA GLY A 31 18.81 15.87 -15.75
C GLY A 31 19.54 16.64 -14.65
N LEU A 32 18.80 17.15 -13.66
CA LEU A 32 19.39 17.83 -12.49
C LEU A 32 20.30 16.95 -11.64
N LEU A 33 20.04 15.64 -11.59
CA LEU A 33 20.90 14.67 -10.91
C LEU A 33 22.16 14.36 -11.73
N ALA A 34 22.00 14.20 -13.05
CA ALA A 34 23.08 13.96 -13.98
C ALA A 34 24.07 15.14 -14.02
N ASP A 35 23.58 16.38 -14.02
CA ASP A 35 24.40 17.61 -13.95
C ASP A 35 25.26 17.66 -12.68
N ARG A 36 24.76 17.11 -11.58
CA ARG A 36 25.46 16.98 -10.29
C ARG A 36 26.28 15.69 -10.19
N ARG A 37 26.45 14.96 -11.29
CA ARG A 37 27.19 13.68 -11.40
C ARG A 37 26.65 12.57 -10.48
N MET A 38 25.38 12.61 -10.11
CA MET A 38 24.74 11.52 -9.36
C MET A 38 24.15 10.48 -10.32
N THR A 39 24.93 9.45 -10.66
CA THR A 39 24.57 8.46 -11.71
C THR A 39 23.93 7.17 -11.18
N LEU A 40 23.56 7.13 -9.90
CA LEU A 40 23.03 5.93 -9.25
C LEU A 40 21.60 5.57 -9.68
N LEU A 41 20.82 6.55 -10.15
CA LEU A 41 19.43 6.36 -10.56
C LEU A 41 19.35 6.18 -12.10
N PRO A 42 18.94 5.01 -12.61
CA PRO A 42 18.70 4.83 -14.04
C PRO A 42 17.57 5.74 -14.52
N GLU A 43 17.74 6.37 -15.69
CA GLU A 43 16.76 7.28 -16.30
C GLU A 43 15.36 6.67 -16.40
N ARG A 44 15.29 5.41 -16.88
CA ARG A 44 14.04 4.64 -17.00
C ARG A 44 13.27 4.45 -15.68
N GLU A 45 13.94 4.60 -14.53
CA GLU A 45 13.34 4.46 -13.19
C GLU A 45 13.02 5.81 -12.55
N ALA A 46 13.52 6.91 -13.12
CA ALA A 46 13.29 8.26 -12.61
C ALA A 46 11.81 8.60 -12.43
N PRO A 47 10.87 8.24 -13.34
CA PRO A 47 9.45 8.53 -13.15
C PRO A 47 8.87 7.88 -11.89
N LEU A 48 9.14 6.59 -11.69
CA LEU A 48 8.63 5.89 -10.52
C LEU A 48 9.32 6.34 -9.24
N PHE A 49 10.63 6.61 -9.29
CA PHE A 49 11.39 7.12 -8.16
C PHE A 49 10.86 8.48 -7.71
N LEU A 50 10.76 9.44 -8.63
CA LEU A 50 10.21 10.77 -8.37
C LEU A 50 8.79 10.68 -7.83
N ALA A 51 7.93 9.88 -8.47
CA ALA A 51 6.55 9.73 -8.06
C ALA A 51 6.43 9.14 -6.65
N THR A 52 7.26 8.15 -6.32
CA THR A 52 7.26 7.48 -5.01
C THR A 52 7.78 8.40 -3.92
N LEU A 53 8.89 9.10 -4.15
CA LEU A 53 9.44 10.06 -3.20
C LEU A 53 8.49 11.24 -2.96
N GLY A 54 7.95 11.82 -4.03
CA GLY A 54 6.99 12.92 -3.92
C GLY A 54 5.70 12.49 -3.23
N SER A 55 5.19 11.28 -3.52
CA SER A 55 4.02 10.72 -2.82
C SER A 55 4.30 10.38 -1.35
N LEU A 56 5.54 10.06 -0.97
CA LEU A 56 5.90 9.87 0.44
C LEU A 56 5.88 11.19 1.24
N ILE A 57 6.24 12.29 0.56
CA ILE A 57 6.29 13.65 1.12
C ILE A 57 4.91 14.28 1.16
N ALA A 58 4.17 14.22 0.05
CA ALA A 58 2.88 14.87 -0.13
C ALA A 58 1.68 13.98 0.21
N GLY A 59 1.90 12.68 0.40
CA GLY A 59 0.84 11.69 0.58
C GLY A 59 -0.03 11.96 1.80
N ASP A 60 -1.29 11.59 1.67
CA ASP A 60 -2.33 11.68 2.70
C ASP A 60 -2.03 10.75 3.91
N ASP A 61 -2.84 10.86 4.96
CA ASP A 61 -2.72 10.09 6.20
C ASP A 61 -3.15 8.60 6.08
N ASP A 62 -3.14 8.05 4.86
CA ASP A 62 -3.38 6.62 4.58
C ASP A 62 -2.19 5.76 5.04
N HIS A 63 -2.30 5.23 6.26
CA HIS A 63 -1.27 4.39 6.86
C HIS A 63 -0.93 3.13 6.03
N ALA A 64 -1.94 2.46 5.47
CA ALA A 64 -1.73 1.25 4.67
C ALA A 64 -0.99 1.56 3.37
N GLY A 65 -1.34 2.66 2.70
CA GLY A 65 -0.61 3.15 1.53
C GLY A 65 0.82 3.57 1.85
N ARG A 66 1.04 4.29 2.95
CA ARG A 66 2.39 4.73 3.37
C ARG A 66 3.30 3.56 3.73
N THR A 67 2.77 2.53 4.39
CA THR A 67 3.53 1.30 4.68
C THR A 67 3.86 0.53 3.40
N ALA A 68 2.92 0.40 2.46
CA ALA A 68 3.19 -0.21 1.14
C ALA A 68 4.28 0.54 0.38
N LEU A 69 4.20 1.88 0.38
CA LEU A 69 5.16 2.75 -0.27
C LEU A 69 6.56 2.55 0.33
N LEU A 70 6.70 2.66 1.66
CA LEU A 70 7.98 2.46 2.32
C LEU A 70 8.53 1.04 2.12
N ALA A 71 7.67 0.02 2.13
CA ALA A 71 8.06 -1.36 1.86
C ALA A 71 8.61 -1.56 0.44
N ALA A 72 8.09 -0.84 -0.56
CA ALA A 72 8.62 -0.85 -1.92
C ALA A 72 9.86 0.02 -2.08
N PHE A 73 9.89 1.18 -1.43
CA PHE A 73 10.91 2.20 -1.68
C PHE A 73 12.22 1.91 -0.95
N ALA A 74 12.18 1.43 0.29
CA ALA A 74 13.41 1.22 1.07
C ALA A 74 14.36 0.17 0.44
N PRO A 75 13.88 -1.00 -0.02
CA PRO A 75 14.74 -1.97 -0.69
C PRO A 75 15.30 -1.44 -2.02
N THR A 76 14.51 -0.64 -2.75
CA THR A 76 14.96 0.02 -3.97
C THR A 76 16.03 1.08 -3.68
N TYR A 77 15.82 1.94 -2.69
CA TYR A 77 16.80 2.92 -2.23
C TYR A 77 18.15 2.25 -1.91
N ARG A 78 18.10 1.11 -1.19
CA ARG A 78 19.29 0.30 -0.90
C ARG A 78 19.92 -0.29 -2.16
N HIS A 79 19.10 -0.82 -3.08
CA HIS A 79 19.57 -1.43 -4.33
C HIS A 79 20.28 -0.44 -5.25
N LEU A 80 19.82 0.80 -5.30
CA LEU A 80 20.46 1.89 -6.03
C LEU A 80 21.77 2.37 -5.36
N GLY A 81 22.14 1.83 -4.20
CA GLY A 81 23.34 2.27 -3.47
C GLY A 81 23.21 3.67 -2.85
N LEU A 82 21.99 4.18 -2.69
CA LEU A 82 21.76 5.50 -2.09
C LEU A 82 22.15 5.50 -0.61
N GLN A 83 22.64 6.64 -0.16
CA GLN A 83 23.21 6.85 1.17
C GLN A 83 22.82 8.25 1.68
N PRO A 84 22.88 8.52 2.99
CA PRO A 84 22.51 9.82 3.56
C PRO A 84 23.20 11.02 2.88
N TYR A 85 24.46 10.88 2.47
CA TYR A 85 25.19 11.95 1.78
C TYR A 85 24.64 12.27 0.37
N HIS A 86 23.79 11.43 -0.21
CA HIS A 86 23.09 11.73 -1.47
C HIS A 86 21.79 12.54 -1.28
N HIS A 87 21.31 12.68 -0.04
CA HIS A 87 19.98 13.26 0.22
C HIS A 87 19.88 14.71 -0.22
N GLU A 88 20.93 15.51 0.00
CA GLU A 88 20.96 16.93 -0.38
C GLU A 88 20.71 17.10 -1.89
N VAL A 89 21.50 16.41 -2.72
CA VAL A 89 21.37 16.43 -4.18
C VAL A 89 19.99 15.96 -4.65
N LEU A 90 19.47 14.87 -4.07
CA LEU A 90 18.14 14.34 -4.38
C LEU A 90 17.02 15.34 -4.05
N VAL A 91 17.10 15.95 -2.87
CA VAL A 91 16.08 16.87 -2.36
C VAL A 91 16.12 18.19 -3.12
N ASP A 92 17.30 18.69 -3.47
CA ASP A 92 17.44 19.88 -4.31
C ASP A 92 16.86 19.66 -5.69
N ALA A 93 17.17 18.53 -6.34
CA ALA A 93 16.63 18.17 -7.64
C ALA A 93 15.10 18.00 -7.58
N LEU A 94 14.57 17.35 -6.55
CA LEU A 94 13.12 17.22 -6.32
C LEU A 94 12.48 18.60 -6.16
N THR A 95 13.01 19.43 -5.28
CA THR A 95 12.45 20.74 -4.95
C THR A 95 12.43 21.66 -6.16
N ALA A 96 13.53 21.70 -6.94
CA ALA A 96 13.60 22.44 -8.20
C ALA A 96 12.63 21.90 -9.25
N THR A 97 12.43 20.58 -9.30
CA THR A 97 11.45 19.96 -10.21
C THR A 97 10.03 20.33 -9.83
N VAL A 98 9.66 20.26 -8.55
CA VAL A 98 8.32 20.71 -8.12
C VAL A 98 8.12 22.20 -8.42
N ALA A 99 9.14 23.03 -8.16
CA ALA A 99 9.09 24.46 -8.48
C ALA A 99 8.82 24.75 -9.96
N ARG A 100 9.39 23.93 -10.85
CA ARG A 100 9.28 24.10 -12.30
C ARG A 100 7.91 23.75 -12.85
N PHE A 101 7.25 22.74 -12.26
CA PHE A 101 6.03 22.12 -12.80
C PHE A 101 4.76 22.40 -11.97
N ALA A 102 4.85 22.92 -10.74
CA ALA A 102 3.68 23.29 -9.95
C ALA A 102 3.19 24.73 -10.28
N PRO A 103 1.95 24.90 -10.78
CA PRO A 103 1.36 26.20 -11.09
C PRO A 103 0.81 26.87 -9.82
N ALA A 104 1.65 27.64 -9.14
CA ALA A 104 1.30 28.58 -8.06
C ALA A 104 2.47 29.55 -7.88
N PRO A 105 2.34 30.70 -7.18
CA PRO A 105 3.50 31.48 -6.80
C PRO A 105 4.42 30.62 -5.93
N TRP A 106 5.52 30.15 -6.53
CA TRP A 106 6.56 29.43 -5.83
C TRP A 106 7.29 30.40 -4.90
N THR A 107 7.25 30.14 -3.60
CA THR A 107 7.86 31.02 -2.58
C THR A 107 9.05 30.34 -1.92
N PRO A 108 10.01 31.10 -1.37
CA PRO A 108 11.12 30.54 -0.59
C PRO A 108 10.64 29.62 0.56
N ALA A 109 9.55 29.99 1.24
CA ALA A 109 8.95 29.16 2.28
C ALA A 109 8.39 27.82 1.75
N MET A 110 7.92 27.77 0.50
CA MET A 110 7.50 26.51 -0.13
C MET A 110 8.71 25.62 -0.44
N ALA A 111 9.78 26.21 -0.99
CA ALA A 111 11.02 25.49 -1.25
C ALA A 111 11.62 24.90 0.03
N GLU A 112 11.67 25.67 1.12
CA GLU A 112 12.15 25.20 2.41
C GLU A 112 11.30 24.05 2.96
N ARG A 113 9.97 24.12 2.82
CA ARG A 113 9.07 23.04 3.23
C ARG A 113 9.30 21.75 2.43
N TRP A 114 9.44 21.84 1.11
CA TRP A 114 9.77 20.68 0.27
C TRP A 114 11.12 20.10 0.65
N SER A 115 12.13 20.95 0.85
CA SER A 115 13.46 20.50 1.25
C SER A 115 13.44 19.77 2.59
N ARG A 116 12.80 20.35 3.61
CA ARG A 116 12.70 19.75 4.95
C ARG A 116 11.99 18.40 4.95
N HIS A 117 10.83 18.30 4.30
CA HIS A 117 10.09 17.03 4.23
C HIS A 117 10.79 16.01 3.33
N GLY A 118 11.48 16.44 2.28
CA GLY A 118 12.31 15.58 1.44
C GLY A 118 13.42 14.90 2.23
N HIS A 119 14.18 15.67 3.01
CA HIS A 119 15.20 15.12 3.91
C HIS A 119 14.58 14.18 4.95
N HIS A 120 13.43 14.54 5.53
CA HIS A 120 12.74 13.67 6.48
C HIS A 120 12.32 12.33 5.84
N ALA A 121 11.73 12.36 4.65
CA ALA A 121 11.27 11.18 3.91
C ALA A 121 12.43 10.24 3.54
N LEU A 122 13.54 10.78 3.05
CA LEU A 122 14.73 9.98 2.73
C LEU A 122 15.39 9.39 3.99
N ASN A 123 15.41 10.14 5.10
CA ASN A 123 15.89 9.62 6.39
C ASN A 123 14.99 8.51 6.96
N LEU A 124 13.67 8.60 6.79
CA LEU A 124 12.76 7.51 7.13
C LEU A 124 13.03 6.27 6.26
N THR A 125 13.19 6.48 4.95
CA THR A 125 13.47 5.41 3.98
C THR A 125 14.78 4.70 4.32
N HIS A 126 15.85 5.44 4.57
CA HIS A 126 17.14 4.91 4.98
C HIS A 126 17.05 4.10 6.27
N ARG A 127 16.33 4.58 7.29
CA ARG A 127 16.12 3.83 8.54
C ARG A 127 15.29 2.56 8.33
N ALA A 128 14.37 2.57 7.37
CA ALA A 128 13.55 1.41 7.04
C ALA A 128 14.34 0.28 6.34
N THR A 129 15.47 0.59 5.67
CA THR A 129 16.29 -0.43 4.98
C THR A 129 16.90 -1.46 5.93
N GLY A 130 17.08 -1.13 7.21
CA GLY A 130 17.60 -2.04 8.24
C GLY A 130 16.53 -2.88 8.94
N ARG A 131 15.24 -2.60 8.72
CA ARG A 131 14.11 -3.26 9.40
C ARG A 131 13.26 -4.12 8.47
N LEU A 132 13.19 -3.72 7.20
CA LEU A 132 12.48 -4.47 6.17
C LEU A 132 13.42 -5.54 5.61
N THR A 133 12.91 -6.76 5.49
CA THR A 133 13.65 -7.93 5.00
C THR A 133 14.43 -7.61 3.72
N ALA A 134 15.54 -8.32 3.51
CA ALA A 134 16.47 -8.17 2.39
C ALA A 134 15.87 -8.57 1.03
N GLY A 135 14.64 -8.13 0.74
CA GLY A 135 13.98 -8.32 -0.54
C GLY A 135 14.67 -7.52 -1.66
N PRO A 136 14.50 -7.96 -2.91
CA PRO A 136 14.95 -7.21 -4.08
C PRO A 136 14.24 -5.85 -4.16
N ALA A 137 14.80 -4.94 -4.97
CA ALA A 137 14.11 -3.71 -5.36
C ALA A 137 12.75 -4.02 -6.01
N TRP A 138 11.94 -2.98 -6.21
CA TRP A 138 10.75 -3.14 -7.04
C TRP A 138 11.09 -3.77 -8.40
N THR A 139 10.14 -4.49 -8.99
CA THR A 139 10.27 -5.01 -10.35
C THR A 139 9.05 -4.61 -11.16
N ALA A 140 9.28 -4.24 -12.42
CA ALA A 140 8.19 -4.14 -13.38
C ALA A 140 7.58 -5.55 -13.61
N ALA A 141 6.28 -5.59 -13.85
CA ALA A 141 5.54 -6.75 -14.27
C ALA A 141 4.56 -6.37 -15.39
N GLU A 142 4.41 -7.24 -16.36
CA GLU A 142 3.45 -7.10 -17.46
C GLU A 142 2.15 -7.80 -17.08
N ILE A 143 1.00 -7.17 -17.34
CA ILE A 143 -0.30 -7.84 -17.27
C ILE A 143 -0.40 -8.73 -18.50
N ILE A 144 -0.39 -10.05 -18.31
CA ILE A 144 -0.44 -11.01 -19.41
C ILE A 144 -1.84 -11.60 -19.63
N ASP A 145 -2.70 -11.51 -18.61
CA ASP A 145 -4.10 -11.94 -18.70
C ASP A 145 -4.98 -11.11 -17.76
N ARG A 146 -6.26 -10.99 -18.14
CA ARG A 146 -7.29 -10.24 -17.43
C ARG A 146 -8.62 -10.98 -17.53
N HIS A 147 -9.20 -11.32 -16.39
CA HIS A 147 -10.48 -12.01 -16.30
C HIS A 147 -11.44 -11.28 -15.33
N GLN A 148 -12.65 -10.94 -15.79
CA GLN A 148 -13.68 -10.37 -14.93
C GLN A 148 -14.39 -11.48 -14.16
N ALA A 149 -14.05 -11.65 -12.87
CA ALA A 149 -14.60 -12.73 -12.05
C ALA A 149 -15.96 -12.41 -11.42
N ALA A 150 -16.25 -11.12 -11.20
CA ALA A 150 -17.54 -10.60 -10.73
C ALA A 150 -17.67 -9.12 -11.09
N ASP A 151 -18.85 -8.50 -10.93
CA ASP A 151 -19.10 -7.09 -11.30
C ASP A 151 -18.04 -6.12 -10.75
N THR A 152 -17.54 -6.39 -9.53
CA THR A 152 -16.55 -5.53 -8.86
C THR A 152 -15.17 -6.17 -8.75
N ILE A 153 -14.97 -7.40 -9.23
CA ILE A 153 -13.71 -8.15 -9.06
C ILE A 153 -13.13 -8.56 -10.40
N THR A 154 -11.87 -8.18 -10.61
CA THR A 154 -11.08 -8.54 -11.77
C THR A 154 -9.84 -9.30 -11.30
N ILE A 155 -9.55 -10.41 -11.96
CA ILE A 155 -8.32 -11.18 -11.78
C ILE A 155 -7.32 -10.71 -12.83
N LEU A 156 -6.14 -10.28 -12.39
CA LEU A 156 -5.03 -9.96 -13.27
C LEU A 156 -3.92 -11.00 -13.08
N THR A 157 -3.41 -11.55 -14.17
CA THR A 157 -2.22 -12.39 -14.16
C THR A 157 -1.02 -11.54 -14.58
N LEU A 158 -0.03 -11.46 -13.71
CA LEU A 158 1.16 -10.65 -13.89
C LEU A 158 2.36 -11.54 -14.19
N ARG A 159 3.19 -11.11 -15.13
CA ARG A 159 4.52 -11.67 -15.42
C ARG A 159 5.60 -10.67 -14.98
N PRO A 160 6.20 -10.85 -13.80
CA PRO A 160 7.31 -10.02 -13.34
C PRO A 160 8.53 -10.16 -14.26
N ARG A 161 9.23 -9.05 -14.52
CA ARG A 161 10.51 -9.05 -15.24
C ARG A 161 11.58 -9.87 -14.51
N HIS A 162 11.60 -9.76 -13.18
CA HIS A 162 12.43 -10.57 -12.30
C HIS A 162 11.53 -11.39 -11.37
N ARG A 163 11.86 -12.67 -11.15
CA ARG A 163 11.08 -13.55 -10.28
C ARG A 163 10.93 -12.93 -8.89
N VAL A 164 9.69 -12.76 -8.46
CA VAL A 164 9.35 -12.36 -7.11
C VAL A 164 9.23 -13.63 -6.25
N ARG A 165 10.10 -13.77 -5.25
CA ARG A 165 10.07 -14.91 -4.32
C ARG A 165 9.13 -14.58 -3.16
N PHE A 166 7.87 -14.96 -3.31
CA PHE A 166 6.85 -14.81 -2.27
C PHE A 166 6.45 -16.18 -1.71
N GLU A 167 5.72 -16.17 -0.61
CA GLU A 167 5.07 -17.34 -0.02
C GLU A 167 3.55 -17.16 -0.02
N ALA A 168 2.81 -18.26 -0.05
CA ALA A 168 1.36 -18.22 0.00
C ALA A 168 0.90 -17.49 1.28
N GLY A 169 -0.02 -16.53 1.10
CA GLY A 169 -0.54 -15.70 2.19
C GLY A 169 0.27 -14.42 2.49
N GLN A 170 1.40 -14.19 1.82
CA GLN A 170 2.05 -12.86 1.84
C GLN A 170 1.25 -11.81 1.06
N ALA A 171 1.67 -10.55 1.21
CA ALA A 171 1.20 -9.42 0.41
C ALA A 171 2.37 -8.77 -0.32
N VAL A 172 2.11 -8.16 -1.48
CA VAL A 172 3.06 -7.40 -2.28
C VAL A 172 2.54 -5.96 -2.46
N PRO A 173 3.39 -4.93 -2.34
CA PRO A 173 3.04 -3.58 -2.77
C PRO A 173 2.90 -3.56 -4.30
N VAL A 174 1.85 -2.93 -4.81
CA VAL A 174 1.62 -2.76 -6.25
C VAL A 174 1.33 -1.31 -6.56
N THR A 175 1.91 -0.81 -7.65
CA THR A 175 1.57 0.48 -8.25
C THR A 175 1.45 0.36 -9.77
N THR A 176 0.72 1.29 -10.40
CA THR A 176 0.39 1.28 -11.84
C THR A 176 1.06 2.46 -12.55
N SER A 177 1.39 2.30 -13.83
CA SER A 177 1.89 3.38 -14.69
C SER A 177 0.93 4.57 -14.80
N ARG A 178 -0.37 4.34 -14.60
CA ARG A 178 -1.39 5.41 -14.66
C ARG A 178 -1.38 6.31 -13.43
N ARG A 179 -0.82 5.83 -12.33
CA ARG A 179 -0.73 6.57 -11.06
C ARG A 179 0.53 6.14 -10.29
N PRO A 180 1.72 6.43 -10.82
CA PRO A 180 2.97 6.00 -10.21
C PRO A 180 3.13 6.63 -8.83
N GLY A 181 3.84 5.95 -7.93
CA GLY A 181 4.10 6.44 -6.57
C GLY A 181 2.97 6.22 -5.56
N VAL A 182 1.77 5.84 -6.02
CA VAL A 182 0.69 5.39 -5.14
C VAL A 182 0.71 3.86 -5.05
N TRP A 183 1.20 3.34 -3.93
CA TRP A 183 1.37 1.92 -3.69
C TRP A 183 0.23 1.34 -2.85
N ARG A 184 -0.23 0.14 -3.19
CA ARG A 184 -1.29 -0.58 -2.46
C ARG A 184 -0.92 -2.05 -2.25
N TRP A 185 -1.28 -2.57 -1.09
CA TRP A 185 -1.09 -3.98 -0.76
C TRP A 185 -2.07 -4.85 -1.55
N TYR A 186 -1.55 -5.90 -2.18
CA TYR A 186 -2.33 -6.98 -2.76
C TYR A 186 -1.71 -8.32 -2.39
N SER A 187 -2.53 -9.32 -2.12
CA SER A 187 -2.06 -10.69 -1.90
C SER A 187 -2.09 -11.48 -3.20
N PRO A 188 -1.00 -12.19 -3.55
CA PRO A 188 -1.02 -13.23 -4.57
C PRO A 188 -2.13 -14.25 -4.29
N ALA A 189 -2.85 -14.62 -5.34
CA ALA A 189 -3.96 -15.57 -5.30
C ALA A 189 -3.53 -17.01 -5.63
N ASN A 190 -2.28 -17.19 -6.06
CA ASN A 190 -1.66 -18.46 -6.38
C ASN A 190 -0.45 -18.72 -5.48
N THR A 191 -0.04 -19.99 -5.38
CA THR A 191 1.27 -20.34 -4.82
C THR A 191 2.40 -19.97 -5.80
N PRO A 192 3.67 -19.82 -5.38
CA PRO A 192 4.77 -19.54 -6.31
C PRO A 192 4.85 -20.57 -7.43
N ARG A 193 4.64 -20.13 -8.67
CA ARG A 193 4.62 -21.01 -9.83
C ARG A 193 5.99 -21.11 -10.52
N PRO A 194 6.29 -22.23 -11.21
CA PRO A 194 7.51 -22.38 -11.99
C PRO A 194 7.67 -21.33 -13.11
N ASP A 195 6.58 -20.83 -13.68
CA ASP A 195 6.58 -19.77 -14.70
C ASP A 195 6.80 -18.35 -14.12
N GLY A 196 6.76 -18.21 -12.78
CA GLY A 196 6.94 -16.94 -12.08
C GLY A 196 5.73 -16.01 -12.13
N THR A 197 4.56 -16.48 -12.59
CA THR A 197 3.35 -15.64 -12.67
C THR A 197 2.71 -15.40 -11.31
N ILE A 198 2.06 -14.24 -11.18
CA ILE A 198 1.34 -13.82 -9.97
C ILE A 198 -0.08 -13.44 -10.38
N GLU A 199 -1.07 -14.11 -9.80
CA GLU A 199 -2.48 -13.74 -9.94
C GLU A 199 -2.88 -12.81 -8.80
N LEU A 200 -3.51 -11.68 -9.13
CA LEU A 200 -4.07 -10.74 -8.16
C LEU A 200 -5.58 -10.65 -8.34
N HIS A 201 -6.33 -10.83 -7.25
CA HIS A 201 -7.78 -10.55 -7.24
C HIS A 201 -8.00 -9.10 -6.79
N ILE A 202 -8.51 -8.27 -7.68
CA ILE A 202 -8.61 -6.83 -7.47
C ILE A 202 -10.07 -6.43 -7.43
N ARG A 203 -10.48 -5.83 -6.30
CA ARG A 203 -11.81 -5.23 -6.16
C ARG A 203 -11.76 -3.75 -6.51
N ALA A 204 -12.60 -3.31 -7.43
CA ALA A 204 -12.81 -1.89 -7.68
C ALA A 204 -13.48 -1.24 -6.45
N ILE A 205 -12.79 -0.28 -5.83
CA ILE A 205 -13.32 0.53 -4.73
C ILE A 205 -13.57 1.91 -5.32
N THR A 206 -14.82 2.40 -5.31
CA THR A 206 -15.24 3.61 -6.05
C THR A 206 -14.37 4.84 -5.80
N SER A 207 -13.86 5.02 -4.58
CA SER A 207 -12.95 6.12 -4.19
C SER A 207 -11.48 5.71 -4.08
N GLY A 208 -11.14 4.48 -4.46
CA GLY A 208 -9.78 3.95 -4.37
C GLY A 208 -8.87 4.58 -5.42
N PRO A 209 -7.63 4.97 -5.07
CA PRO A 209 -6.77 5.66 -6.02
C PRO A 209 -6.13 4.75 -7.08
N VAL A 210 -6.04 3.44 -6.80
CA VAL A 210 -5.36 2.44 -7.64
C VAL A 210 -6.30 1.32 -8.08
N SER A 211 -7.19 0.86 -7.21
CA SER A 211 -7.99 -0.33 -7.51
C SER A 211 -8.96 -0.19 -8.68
N PRO A 212 -9.61 0.96 -8.95
CA PRO A 212 -10.39 1.15 -10.17
C PRO A 212 -9.53 1.19 -11.43
N LEU A 213 -8.31 1.75 -11.34
CA LEU A 213 -7.38 1.77 -12.47
C LEU A 213 -6.99 0.34 -12.85
N LEU A 214 -6.66 -0.50 -11.87
CA LEU A 214 -6.31 -1.89 -12.11
C LEU A 214 -7.52 -2.75 -12.52
N ALA A 215 -8.63 -2.68 -11.78
CA ALA A 215 -9.79 -3.54 -12.03
C ALA A 215 -10.58 -3.12 -13.28
N GLN A 216 -10.73 -1.83 -13.58
CA GLN A 216 -11.62 -1.38 -14.66
C GLN A 216 -10.86 -0.96 -15.92
N HIS A 217 -9.65 -0.42 -15.78
CA HIS A 217 -8.96 0.26 -16.90
C HIS A 217 -7.68 -0.42 -17.37
N ALA A 218 -7.07 -1.29 -16.56
CA ALA A 218 -5.82 -1.93 -16.94
C ALA A 218 -6.03 -2.95 -18.07
N THR A 219 -5.11 -2.95 -19.02
CA THR A 219 -5.16 -3.81 -20.21
C THR A 219 -4.01 -4.81 -20.24
N VAL A 220 -4.18 -5.93 -20.95
CA VAL A 220 -3.07 -6.83 -21.26
C VAL A 220 -1.96 -6.06 -21.99
N GLY A 221 -0.70 -6.34 -21.64
CA GLY A 221 0.50 -5.60 -22.09
C GLY A 221 0.83 -4.36 -21.27
N GLU A 222 -0.06 -3.88 -20.38
CA GLU A 222 0.23 -2.76 -19.50
C GLU A 222 1.23 -3.16 -18.40
N ARG A 223 2.09 -2.21 -18.02
CA ARG A 223 3.10 -2.40 -16.97
C ARG A 223 2.57 -1.95 -15.61
N VAL A 224 2.82 -2.77 -14.60
CA VAL A 224 2.70 -2.45 -13.18
C VAL A 224 4.05 -2.67 -12.50
N TRP A 225 4.21 -2.18 -11.27
CA TRP A 225 5.39 -2.45 -10.46
C TRP A 225 5.01 -3.16 -9.18
N LEU A 226 5.82 -4.14 -8.82
CA LEU A 226 5.70 -4.96 -7.63
C LEU A 226 6.84 -4.62 -6.69
N GLY A 227 6.53 -4.29 -5.45
CA GLY A 227 7.49 -4.24 -4.35
C GLY A 227 7.81 -5.64 -3.83
N PRO A 228 8.74 -5.75 -2.87
CA PRO A 228 9.08 -7.03 -2.28
C PRO A 228 7.92 -7.58 -1.44
N PRO A 229 7.78 -8.91 -1.36
CA PRO A 229 6.77 -9.54 -0.52
C PRO A 229 6.94 -9.21 0.95
N TYR A 230 5.81 -9.10 1.63
CA TYR A 230 5.70 -8.74 3.03
C TYR A 230 4.80 -9.73 3.76
N HIS A 231 5.19 -10.12 4.98
CA HIS A 231 4.39 -11.00 5.82
C HIS A 231 3.17 -10.24 6.37
N ALA A 232 1.98 -10.59 5.86
CA ALA A 232 0.72 -9.99 6.27
C ALA A 232 0.03 -10.73 7.43
N GLY A 233 0.75 -11.61 8.13
CA GLY A 233 0.22 -12.39 9.26
C GLY A 233 -0.61 -13.62 8.87
N LEU A 234 -0.64 -13.99 7.59
CA LEU A 234 -1.40 -15.13 7.08
C LEU A 234 -0.47 -16.25 6.56
N THR A 235 0.34 -16.81 7.45
CA THR A 235 1.27 -17.91 7.14
C THR A 235 0.83 -19.19 7.82
N LEU A 236 1.07 -20.34 7.18
CA LEU A 236 0.87 -21.64 7.81
C LEU A 236 2.17 -22.12 8.45
N ASP A 237 2.10 -22.59 9.70
CA ASP A 237 3.19 -23.34 10.30
C ASP A 237 3.22 -24.75 9.69
N PRO A 238 4.30 -25.16 8.99
CA PRO A 238 4.39 -26.49 8.37
C PRO A 238 4.36 -27.63 9.39
N SER A 239 4.76 -27.37 10.65
CA SER A 239 4.78 -28.36 11.73
C SER A 239 3.42 -28.61 12.36
N ASP A 240 2.46 -27.70 12.11
CA ASP A 240 1.08 -27.87 12.56
C ASP A 240 0.30 -28.78 11.60
N HIS A 241 -0.33 -29.82 12.14
CA HIS A 241 -1.16 -30.78 11.39
C HIS A 241 -2.62 -30.75 11.85
N GLY A 242 -3.02 -29.74 12.63
CA GLY A 242 -4.38 -29.53 13.06
C GLY A 242 -5.35 -29.22 11.92
N ASP A 243 -6.64 -29.29 12.24
CA ASP A 243 -7.70 -28.94 11.30
C ASP A 243 -7.63 -27.44 10.95
N LEU A 244 -7.82 -27.12 9.67
CA LEU A 244 -7.70 -25.76 9.16
C LEU A 244 -9.08 -25.22 8.73
N LEU A 245 -9.50 -24.12 9.36
CA LEU A 245 -10.68 -23.35 8.93
C LEU A 245 -10.23 -22.07 8.25
N LEU A 246 -10.61 -21.91 6.97
CA LEU A 246 -10.33 -20.72 6.19
C LEU A 246 -11.64 -19.99 5.88
N ALA A 247 -11.74 -18.72 6.27
CA ALA A 247 -12.91 -17.88 6.03
C ALA A 247 -12.51 -16.60 5.31
N ALA A 248 -13.14 -16.30 4.16
CA ALA A 248 -12.91 -15.09 3.39
C ALA A 248 -14.21 -14.38 3.02
N GLY A 249 -14.10 -13.06 2.90
CA GLY A 249 -15.06 -12.22 2.17
C GLY A 249 -14.38 -11.51 1.01
N GLY A 250 -14.99 -11.53 -0.16
CA GLY A 250 -14.52 -10.77 -1.32
C GLY A 250 -13.11 -11.14 -1.77
N THR A 251 -12.23 -10.14 -1.91
CA THR A 251 -10.83 -10.34 -2.32
C THR A 251 -9.96 -10.99 -1.24
N GLY A 252 -10.47 -11.15 -0.02
CA GLY A 252 -9.83 -11.99 1.01
C GLY A 252 -9.70 -13.46 0.57
N LEU A 253 -10.42 -13.90 -0.47
CA LEU A 253 -10.29 -15.22 -1.05
C LEU A 253 -8.93 -15.44 -1.75
N ALA A 254 -8.29 -14.39 -2.27
CA ALA A 254 -6.99 -14.51 -2.95
C ALA A 254 -5.94 -15.23 -2.08
N PRO A 255 -5.56 -14.70 -0.91
CA PRO A 255 -4.53 -15.34 -0.10
C PRO A 255 -4.96 -16.72 0.41
N LEU A 256 -6.26 -16.96 0.66
CA LEU A 256 -6.76 -18.29 1.05
C LEU A 256 -6.63 -19.31 -0.08
N ARG A 257 -6.91 -18.91 -1.32
CA ARG A 257 -6.70 -19.76 -2.49
C ARG A 257 -5.22 -20.12 -2.64
N ALA A 258 -4.32 -19.16 -2.47
CA ALA A 258 -2.88 -19.42 -2.49
C ALA A 258 -2.46 -20.44 -1.42
N LEU A 259 -3.01 -20.34 -0.20
CA LEU A 259 -2.75 -21.30 0.88
C LEU A 259 -3.29 -22.70 0.57
N VAL A 260 -4.51 -22.81 0.02
CA VAL A 260 -5.08 -24.10 -0.38
C VAL A 260 -4.26 -24.74 -1.51
N GLU A 261 -3.86 -23.95 -2.51
CA GLU A 261 -2.98 -24.41 -3.60
C GLU A 261 -1.62 -24.86 -3.06
N HIS A 262 -1.06 -24.15 -2.08
CA HIS A 262 0.18 -24.54 -1.42
C HIS A 262 0.06 -25.87 -0.64
N LEU A 263 -1.02 -26.08 0.11
CA LEU A 263 -1.27 -27.33 0.82
C LEU A 263 -1.46 -28.52 -0.14
N ALA A 264 -2.18 -28.29 -1.24
CA ALA A 264 -2.40 -29.32 -2.26
C ALA A 264 -1.10 -29.72 -2.97
N THR A 265 -0.20 -28.76 -3.23
CA THR A 265 1.08 -29.01 -3.92
C THR A 265 2.15 -29.62 -3.02
N THR A 266 2.15 -29.31 -1.73
CA THR A 266 3.12 -29.86 -0.75
C THR A 266 2.72 -31.22 -0.18
N GLY A 267 1.49 -31.68 -0.44
CA GLY A 267 0.99 -32.97 0.07
C GLY A 267 0.67 -32.98 1.57
N ILE A 268 0.67 -31.81 2.23
CA ILE A 268 0.30 -31.69 3.64
C ILE A 268 -1.20 -31.93 3.78
N ARG A 269 -1.58 -33.14 4.21
CA ARG A 269 -2.98 -33.50 4.49
C ARG A 269 -3.44 -32.86 5.80
N ARG A 270 -4.24 -31.81 5.71
CA ARG A 270 -5.07 -31.32 6.83
C ARG A 270 -6.52 -31.68 6.57
N ARG A 271 -7.25 -32.15 7.59
CA ARG A 271 -8.70 -32.39 7.47
C ARG A 271 -9.41 -31.04 7.53
N SER A 272 -10.37 -30.81 6.62
CA SER A 272 -11.32 -29.71 6.82
C SER A 272 -12.40 -30.20 7.77
N PRO A 273 -12.84 -29.41 8.76
CA PRO A 273 -14.02 -29.75 9.54
C PRO A 273 -15.21 -29.90 8.59
N SER A 274 -15.78 -31.11 8.46
CA SER A 274 -17.05 -31.29 7.77
C SER A 274 -18.11 -30.52 8.53
N SER A 275 -18.88 -29.66 7.85
CA SER A 275 -20.04 -29.00 8.46
C SER A 275 -21.16 -30.02 8.69
N SER A 276 -21.02 -30.86 9.70
CA SER A 276 -22.12 -31.61 10.30
C SER A 276 -22.40 -30.98 11.66
N ALA A 277 -23.09 -29.84 11.66
CA ALA A 277 -23.71 -29.36 12.88
C ALA A 277 -24.85 -30.35 13.23
N PRO A 278 -24.85 -30.99 14.41
CA PRO A 278 -26.02 -31.74 14.85
C PRO A 278 -27.17 -30.76 15.05
N ALA A 279 -28.35 -31.09 14.53
CA ALA A 279 -29.57 -30.33 14.80
C ALA A 279 -29.77 -30.21 16.33
N PRO A 280 -30.14 -29.03 16.87
CA PRO A 280 -30.35 -28.88 18.29
C PRO A 280 -31.55 -29.73 18.71
N SER A 281 -31.31 -30.79 19.48
CA SER A 281 -32.35 -31.53 20.18
C SER A 281 -32.95 -30.61 21.24
N THR A 282 -34.22 -30.26 21.07
CA THR A 282 -35.04 -29.60 22.07
C THR A 282 -35.23 -30.53 23.27
N THR A 283 -34.51 -30.26 24.36
CA THR A 283 -34.85 -30.78 25.68
C THR A 283 -35.20 -29.60 26.59
N SER A 284 -36.50 -29.47 26.85
CA SER A 284 -37.05 -28.62 27.89
C SER A 284 -36.55 -29.11 29.25
N THR A 285 -35.79 -28.29 29.97
CA THR A 285 -35.51 -28.50 31.39
C THR A 285 -36.06 -27.32 32.18
N THR A 286 -37.05 -27.64 33.00
CA THR A 286 -37.74 -26.78 33.96
C THR A 286 -36.74 -26.23 34.98
N ALA A 287 -36.73 -24.90 35.13
CA ALA A 287 -35.87 -24.20 36.08
C ALA A 287 -36.48 -24.19 37.50
N SER A 288 -35.65 -24.40 38.51
CA SER A 288 -35.84 -23.83 39.85
C SER A 288 -34.50 -23.62 40.56
N PRO A 289 -34.41 -22.64 41.49
CA PRO A 289 -33.22 -21.81 41.63
C PRO A 289 -32.37 -22.18 42.84
N SER A 290 -31.04 -22.05 42.73
CA SER A 290 -30.17 -21.77 43.88
C SER A 290 -28.82 -21.12 43.50
N THR A 291 -28.72 -19.86 43.90
CA THR A 291 -27.67 -19.19 44.71
C THR A 291 -26.18 -19.45 44.47
N HIS A 292 -25.53 -18.40 43.92
CA HIS A 292 -24.19 -17.84 44.19
C HIS A 292 -22.96 -18.75 44.31
N SER A 293 -22.01 -18.57 43.37
CA SER A 293 -20.58 -18.46 43.69
C SER A 293 -19.83 -17.66 42.61
N ARG A 294 -18.74 -17.01 43.04
CA ARG A 294 -18.10 -15.80 42.50
C ARG A 294 -17.28 -16.02 41.21
N ARG A 295 -17.30 -15.00 40.35
CA ARG A 295 -16.37 -14.78 39.21
C ARG A 295 -15.00 -14.27 39.69
N PRO A 296 -13.92 -14.60 38.95
CA PRO A 296 -12.83 -13.69 38.68
C PRO A 296 -12.85 -13.19 37.22
N THR A 297 -12.18 -12.07 37.06
CA THR A 297 -12.19 -11.06 35.99
C THR A 297 -11.60 -11.51 34.65
N ARG A 298 -12.26 -11.11 33.56
CA ARG A 298 -11.78 -11.15 32.17
C ARG A 298 -11.19 -9.78 31.82
N THR A 299 -9.89 -9.71 31.57
CA THR A 299 -9.21 -8.53 31.00
C THR A 299 -9.57 -8.42 29.52
N GLY A 300 -10.39 -7.42 29.19
CA GLY A 300 -10.80 -7.10 27.82
C GLY A 300 -9.86 -6.06 27.20
N TRP A 301 -9.63 -6.22 25.90
CA TRP A 301 -9.04 -5.21 25.03
C TRP A 301 -9.88 -3.92 25.02
N PRO A 302 -9.26 -2.74 24.92
CA PRO A 302 -9.97 -1.45 25.02
C PRO A 302 -10.77 -1.17 23.74
N SER A 303 -12.05 -0.82 23.95
CA SER A 303 -12.98 -0.32 22.94
C SER A 303 -12.65 1.12 22.52
N ASP A 304 -12.97 1.44 21.26
CA ASP A 304 -12.80 2.74 20.61
C ASP A 304 -13.42 3.94 21.37
N PRO A 305 -12.86 5.16 21.21
CA PRO A 305 -13.43 6.38 21.77
C PRO A 305 -14.68 6.86 21.00
N PRO A 306 -15.62 7.55 21.68
CA PRO A 306 -16.87 8.01 21.05
C PRO A 306 -16.68 9.26 20.18
N SER A 307 -17.38 9.29 19.04
CA SER A 307 -17.49 10.45 18.15
C SER A 307 -18.12 11.67 18.85
N PRO A 308 -17.67 12.90 18.55
CA PRO A 308 -18.20 14.11 19.17
C PRO A 308 -19.59 14.48 18.62
N LYS A 309 -20.52 14.76 19.55
CA LYS A 309 -21.86 15.26 19.29
C LYS A 309 -21.81 16.67 18.69
N THR A 310 -22.42 16.84 17.52
CA THR A 310 -22.75 18.15 16.93
C THR A 310 -23.71 18.92 17.84
N ARG A 311 -23.25 20.05 18.39
CA ARG A 311 -24.10 21.07 19.01
C ARG A 311 -24.52 22.06 17.92
N SER A 312 -25.83 22.12 17.66
CA SER A 312 -26.48 23.21 16.95
C SER A 312 -26.40 24.49 17.80
N SER A 313 -25.74 25.53 17.31
CA SER A 313 -25.85 26.89 17.86
C SER A 313 -26.66 27.76 16.91
N THR A 314 -27.88 28.08 17.34
CA THR A 314 -28.73 29.12 16.77
C THR A 314 -28.05 30.48 16.95
N ARG A 315 -27.87 31.22 15.85
CA ARG A 315 -27.31 32.58 15.82
C ARG A 315 -28.46 33.59 15.70
N PRO A 316 -28.52 34.68 16.49
CA PRO A 316 -29.53 35.72 16.31
C PRO A 316 -29.14 36.68 15.17
N PRO A 317 -30.10 37.43 14.58
CA PRO A 317 -29.85 38.31 13.45
C PRO A 317 -29.20 39.62 13.90
N GLY A 318 -28.19 40.08 13.15
CA GLY A 318 -27.61 41.42 13.27
C GLY A 318 -28.05 42.31 12.10
N PRO A 319 -28.06 43.64 12.28
CA PRO A 319 -28.80 44.55 11.42
C PRO A 319 -28.07 44.90 10.12
N THR A 320 -28.90 45.23 9.12
CA THR A 320 -28.55 45.84 7.83
C THR A 320 -27.97 47.25 7.97
N CYS A 321 -26.80 47.46 7.37
CA CYS A 321 -26.40 48.59 6.52
C CYS A 321 -25.07 48.21 5.84
#